data_AF-A0AAV5SDU5-F1
#
_entry.id   AF-A0AAV5SDU5-F1
#
_cell.length_a   1.000
_cell.length_b   1.000
_cell.length_c   1.000
_cell.angle_alpha   90.00
_cell.angle_beta   90.00
_cell.angle_gamma   90.00
#
_symmetry.space_group_name_H-M   'P 1'
#
loop_
_entity.id
_entity.type
_entity.pdbx_description
1 polymer ?
#
loop_
_entity_poly.entity_id
_entity_poly.type
_entity_poly.pdbx_seq_one_letter_code
_entity_poly.pdbx_strand_id
1 'polypeptide(L)'
;RLKVKLLGGYRYSIMAAHGDSIYYGSNWKRKIYRAVFMAPDVIETYYLRDMIKGENLHQGGMCSLVSDGKLYVYRMCDDPFRDRKPVDIPVDTLKWLELKGLHGETAIFRKITNEPILPSVMNMGKKVVVLSCYRGTKRRFMEVLNSVNDMSEFYAPWGSPALVKRSYVYLTNGKSIFVIDPVTSKMLPPLHFWDVYCFHIAGINDGTLIGRGKCKKSGKYHLMTAQLPHEYTKGSI
;
A
#
# COMPACT_ATOMS: atom_id res chain seq x y z
N ARG A 1 -6.95 -28.70 -3.92
CA ARG A 1 -7.95 -27.63 -3.65
C ARG A 1 -7.68 -27.10 -2.25
N LEU A 2 -7.02 -25.95 -2.15
CA LEU A 2 -6.61 -25.33 -0.88
C LEU A 2 -7.84 -25.06 0.01
N LYS A 3 -7.84 -25.51 1.26
CA LYS A 3 -8.86 -25.17 2.27
C LYS A 3 -8.28 -24.14 3.21
N VAL A 4 -8.77 -22.90 3.15
CA VAL A 4 -8.32 -21.81 4.01
C VAL A 4 -9.42 -21.46 5.00
N LYS A 5 -9.10 -21.48 6.30
CA LYS A 5 -9.97 -20.92 7.36
C LYS A 5 -9.31 -19.67 7.89
N LEU A 6 -9.71 -18.50 7.37
CA LEU A 6 -9.24 -17.22 7.88
C LEU A 6 -9.90 -16.95 9.25
N LEU A 7 -9.10 -16.77 10.30
CA LEU A 7 -9.63 -16.31 11.58
C LEU A 7 -10.08 -14.85 11.45
N GLY A 8 -11.38 -14.62 11.70
CA GLY A 8 -11.99 -13.30 11.90
C GLY A 8 -12.66 -12.60 10.69
N GLY A 9 -12.85 -13.29 9.56
CA GLY A 9 -13.90 -12.98 8.57
C GLY A 9 -13.92 -11.58 7.92
N TYR A 10 -15.05 -11.28 7.24
CA TYR A 10 -15.31 -10.14 6.34
C TYR A 10 -15.14 -8.72 6.91
N ARG A 11 -14.74 -8.58 8.18
CA ARG A 11 -14.65 -7.28 8.89
C ARG A 11 -13.23 -6.76 9.05
N TYR A 12 -12.25 -7.38 8.39
CA TYR A 12 -10.91 -6.82 8.29
C TYR A 12 -10.79 -5.90 7.08
N SER A 13 -10.42 -4.67 7.35
CA SER A 13 -10.37 -3.60 6.36
C SER A 13 -8.98 -3.44 5.74
N ILE A 14 -7.94 -3.97 6.40
CA ILE A 14 -6.54 -3.80 5.99
C ILE A 14 -5.84 -5.16 5.96
N MET A 15 -5.11 -5.40 4.88
CA MET A 15 -4.30 -6.59 4.65
C MET A 15 -3.04 -6.21 3.87
N ALA A 16 -1.91 -6.84 4.17
CA ALA A 16 -0.68 -6.69 3.42
C ALA A 16 0.20 -7.93 3.51
N ALA A 17 1.03 -8.14 2.48
CA ALA A 17 2.07 -9.16 2.51
C ALA A 17 3.39 -8.53 2.97
N HIS A 18 3.98 -9.06 4.04
CA HIS A 18 5.30 -8.68 4.52
C HIS A 18 6.12 -9.95 4.76
N GLY A 19 7.29 -10.05 4.11
CA GLY A 19 8.09 -11.27 4.14
C GLY A 19 7.35 -12.46 3.52
N ASP A 20 7.28 -13.55 4.27
CA ASP A 20 6.64 -14.82 3.90
C ASP A 20 5.15 -14.91 4.30
N SER A 21 4.59 -13.82 4.81
CA SER A 21 3.32 -13.84 5.53
C SER A 21 2.37 -12.74 5.08
N ILE A 22 1.08 -12.99 5.28
CA ILE A 22 0.02 -12.00 5.13
C ILE A 22 -0.39 -11.52 6.52
N TYR A 23 -0.35 -10.21 6.74
CA TYR A 23 -0.83 -9.57 7.96
C TYR A 23 -2.16 -8.89 7.67
N TYR A 24 -3.11 -8.99 8.60
CA TYR A 24 -4.43 -8.39 8.43
C TYR A 24 -5.07 -8.00 9.76
N GLY A 25 -5.95 -7.00 9.70
CA GLY A 25 -6.54 -6.37 10.88
C GLY A 25 -7.57 -5.29 10.54
N SER A 26 -8.17 -4.71 11.58
CA SER A 26 -9.03 -3.54 11.42
C SER A 26 -8.97 -2.62 12.64
N ASN A 27 -9.06 -1.32 12.37
CA ASN A 27 -9.13 -0.28 13.41
C ASN A 27 -10.33 -0.48 14.35
N TRP A 28 -11.42 -1.09 13.86
CA TRP A 28 -12.60 -1.37 14.67
C TRP A 28 -12.41 -2.56 15.62
N LYS A 29 -11.84 -3.67 15.15
CA LYS A 29 -11.60 -4.84 16.01
C LYS A 29 -10.37 -4.71 16.89
N ARG A 30 -9.46 -3.78 16.56
CA ARG A 30 -8.27 -3.48 17.37
C ARG A 30 -7.35 -4.70 17.55
N LYS A 31 -7.33 -5.61 16.58
CA LYS A 31 -6.55 -6.86 16.59
C LYS A 31 -5.82 -7.05 15.27
N ILE A 32 -4.63 -7.62 15.35
CA ILE A 32 -3.78 -7.96 14.21
C ILE A 32 -3.54 -9.47 14.19
N TYR A 33 -3.60 -10.04 12.99
CA TYR A 33 -3.40 -11.45 12.72
C TYR A 33 -2.34 -11.63 11.64
N ARG A 34 -1.71 -12.81 11.66
CA ARG A 34 -0.73 -13.26 10.67
C ARG A 34 -1.25 -14.54 10.03
N ALA A 35 -1.16 -14.64 8.71
CA ALA A 35 -1.42 -15.84 7.94
C ALA A 35 -0.13 -16.29 7.25
N VAL A 36 0.20 -17.57 7.36
CA VAL A 36 1.40 -18.18 6.79
C VAL A 36 1.00 -19.37 5.94
N PHE A 37 1.62 -19.50 4.76
CA PHE A 37 1.44 -20.69 3.94
C PHE A 37 2.32 -21.82 4.47
N MET A 38 1.68 -22.89 4.89
CA MET A 38 2.27 -24.15 5.33
C MET A 38 2.09 -25.16 4.21
N ALA A 39 3.18 -25.45 3.52
CA ALA A 39 3.18 -26.41 2.41
C ALA A 39 2.66 -27.80 2.89
N PRO A 40 1.97 -28.56 2.02
CA PRO A 40 1.72 -28.25 0.61
C PRO A 40 0.46 -27.41 0.36
N ASP A 41 -0.52 -27.38 1.27
CA ASP A 41 -1.87 -26.91 0.95
C ASP A 41 -2.60 -26.21 2.12
N VAL A 42 -1.87 -25.75 3.13
CA VAL A 42 -2.47 -25.19 4.34
C VAL A 42 -2.08 -23.73 4.48
N ILE A 43 -3.04 -22.88 4.85
CA ILE A 43 -2.74 -21.54 5.36
C ILE A 43 -3.16 -21.53 6.81
N GLU A 44 -2.18 -21.40 7.70
CA GLU A 44 -2.43 -21.24 9.12
C GLU A 44 -2.56 -19.77 9.45
N THR A 45 -3.44 -19.45 10.40
CA THR A 45 -3.64 -18.08 10.85
C THR A 45 -3.48 -18.01 12.35
N TYR A 46 -2.79 -16.97 12.81
CA TYR A 46 -2.43 -16.76 14.21
C TYR A 46 -2.86 -15.36 14.63
N TYR A 47 -3.35 -15.25 15.86
CA TYR A 47 -3.45 -13.95 16.52
C TYR A 47 -2.04 -13.46 16.82
N LEU A 48 -1.71 -12.25 16.35
CA LEU A 48 -0.39 -11.65 16.58
C LEU A 48 -0.39 -10.80 17.84
N ARG A 49 -1.29 -9.82 17.91
CA ARG A 49 -1.41 -8.89 19.05
C ARG A 49 -2.67 -8.04 18.97
N ASP A 50 -2.99 -7.40 20.08
CA ASP A 50 -3.91 -6.27 20.12
C ASP A 50 -3.19 -5.01 19.62
N MET A 51 -3.97 -4.10 19.07
CA MET A 51 -3.48 -2.77 18.73
C MET A 51 -3.24 -1.95 20.01
N ILE A 52 -2.24 -1.08 20.02
CA ILE A 52 -1.98 -0.17 21.15
C ILE A 52 -3.00 0.96 21.14
N LYS A 53 -3.35 1.52 22.30
CA LYS A 53 -4.26 2.69 22.39
C LYS A 53 -3.73 3.84 21.51
N GLY A 54 -4.56 4.35 20.61
CA GLY A 54 -4.18 5.41 19.67
C GLY A 54 -3.43 4.95 18.42
N GLU A 55 -3.11 3.65 18.29
CA GLU A 55 -2.58 3.06 17.06
C GLU A 55 -3.65 3.08 15.95
N ASN A 56 -3.23 3.43 14.74
CA ASN A 56 -4.05 3.41 13.53
C ASN A 56 -3.41 2.50 12.47
N LEU A 57 -4.22 1.63 11.86
CA LEU A 57 -3.88 0.86 10.66
C LEU A 57 -4.16 1.66 9.41
N HIS A 58 -3.23 1.59 8.48
CA HIS A 58 -3.25 2.20 7.16
C HIS A 58 -3.10 1.13 6.08
N GLN A 59 -3.43 1.49 4.84
CA GLN A 59 -3.23 0.61 3.70
C GLN A 59 -1.76 0.19 3.55
N GLY A 60 -1.51 -0.99 2.98
CA GLY A 60 -0.16 -1.58 2.92
C GLY A 60 0.31 -2.19 4.22
N GLY A 61 -0.60 -2.36 5.18
CA GLY A 61 -0.29 -2.94 6.48
C GLY A 61 0.67 -2.07 7.26
N MET A 62 0.54 -0.75 7.09
CA MET A 62 1.29 0.22 7.86
C MET A 62 0.52 0.58 9.12
N CYS A 63 1.24 0.84 10.19
CA CYS A 63 0.73 1.31 11.46
C CYS A 63 1.29 2.70 11.74
N SER A 64 0.51 3.53 12.42
CA SER A 64 1.00 4.76 13.02
C SER A 64 0.51 4.94 14.45
N LEU A 65 1.31 5.64 15.26
CA LEU A 65 1.01 5.95 16.65
C LEU A 65 1.52 7.36 16.96
N VAL A 66 0.66 8.20 17.54
CA VAL A 66 1.09 9.49 18.09
C VAL A 66 1.34 9.30 19.59
N SER A 67 2.57 9.57 20.03
CA SER A 67 2.98 9.55 21.44
C SER A 67 3.83 10.79 21.70
N ASP A 68 3.53 11.50 22.78
CA ASP A 68 4.32 12.67 23.21
C ASP A 68 4.49 13.72 22.10
N GLY A 69 3.40 13.97 21.37
CA GLY A 69 3.36 14.91 20.23
C GLY A 69 4.09 14.45 18.97
N LYS A 70 4.70 13.26 18.98
CA LYS A 70 5.48 12.73 17.86
C LYS A 70 4.77 11.58 17.16
N LEU A 71 4.81 11.58 15.82
CA LEU A 71 4.32 10.46 15.02
C LEU A 71 5.39 9.37 14.93
N TYR A 72 4.98 8.13 15.16
CA TYR A 72 5.76 6.93 14.93
C TYR A 72 5.06 6.08 13.87
N VAL A 73 5.84 5.46 12.99
CA VAL A 73 5.35 4.57 11.93
C VAL A 73 6.10 3.25 11.92
N TYR A 74 5.42 2.17 11.56
CA TYR A 74 5.96 0.81 11.48
C TYR A 74 5.03 -0.08 10.66
N ARG A 75 5.42 -1.32 10.37
CA ARG A 75 4.58 -2.29 9.66
C ARG A 75 3.78 -3.12 10.68
N MET A 76 2.69 -3.73 10.23
CA MET A 76 1.88 -4.62 11.06
C MET A 76 2.67 -5.81 11.63
N CYS A 77 3.73 -6.24 10.94
CA CYS A 77 4.61 -7.32 11.37
C CYS A 77 5.66 -6.91 12.41
N ASP A 78 5.86 -5.61 12.61
CA ASP A 78 6.92 -5.07 13.47
C ASP A 78 6.48 -5.03 14.94
N ASP A 79 7.45 -5.08 15.86
CA ASP A 79 7.21 -4.81 17.28
C ASP A 79 6.95 -3.31 17.47
N PRO A 80 5.76 -2.91 17.97
CA PRO A 80 5.38 -1.50 18.02
C PRO A 80 6.18 -0.66 19.02
N PHE A 81 6.94 -1.27 19.93
CA PHE A 81 7.79 -0.58 20.89
C PHE A 81 9.25 -0.51 20.44
N ARG A 82 9.75 -1.56 19.77
CA ARG A 82 11.15 -1.68 19.36
C ARG A 82 11.43 -1.14 17.96
N ASP A 83 10.53 -1.43 17.02
CA ASP A 83 10.81 -1.23 15.59
C ASP A 83 10.19 0.06 15.03
N ARG A 84 9.41 0.77 15.85
CA ARG A 84 8.76 2.03 15.47
C ARG A 84 9.76 3.09 15.03
N LYS A 85 9.49 3.75 13.91
CA LYS A 85 10.34 4.80 13.33
C LYS A 85 9.73 6.17 13.61
N PRO A 86 10.46 7.09 14.26
CA PRO A 86 9.98 8.44 14.47
C PRO A 86 9.93 9.20 13.14
N VAL A 87 8.83 9.90 12.90
CA VAL A 87 8.70 10.84 11.79
C VAL A 87 9.12 12.22 12.27
N ASP A 88 9.98 12.89 11.51
CA ASP A 88 10.60 14.18 11.86
C ASP A 88 9.75 15.39 11.43
N ILE A 89 8.48 15.16 11.10
CA ILE A 89 7.53 16.16 10.62
C ILE A 89 6.38 16.29 11.62
N PRO A 90 5.94 17.53 11.94
CA PRO A 90 4.80 17.75 12.81
C PRO A 90 3.55 17.00 12.34
N VAL A 91 2.81 16.42 13.28
CA VAL A 91 1.61 15.61 13.00
C VAL A 91 0.61 16.38 12.14
N ASP A 92 0.42 17.68 12.42
CA ASP A 92 -0.53 18.53 11.70
C ASP A 92 -0.19 18.71 10.22
N THR A 93 1.10 18.72 9.88
CA THR A 93 1.57 18.79 8.50
C THR A 93 1.25 17.51 7.71
N LEU A 94 1.10 16.38 8.40
CA LEU A 94 0.83 15.06 7.81
C LEU A 94 -0.65 14.72 7.71
N LYS A 95 -1.55 15.55 8.27
CA LYS A 95 -3.00 15.29 8.37
C LYS A 95 -3.67 14.92 7.04
N TRP A 96 -3.16 15.43 5.93
CA TRP A 96 -3.70 15.23 4.57
C TRP A 96 -2.88 14.27 3.71
N LEU A 97 -1.93 13.56 4.32
CA LEU A 97 -1.06 12.62 3.65
C LEU A 97 -1.42 11.19 4.04
N GLU A 98 -1.39 10.29 3.07
CA GLU A 98 -1.64 8.89 3.28
C GLU A 98 -0.31 8.15 3.47
N LEU A 99 -0.11 7.50 4.62
CA LEU A 99 1.03 6.61 4.81
C LEU A 99 0.86 5.36 3.93
N LYS A 100 1.85 5.09 3.06
CA LYS A 100 1.77 3.99 2.09
C LYS A 100 2.81 2.90 2.29
N GLY A 101 3.96 3.24 2.87
CA GLY A 101 5.04 2.28 3.06
C GLY A 101 6.18 2.83 3.90
N LEU A 102 7.15 1.97 4.16
CA LEU A 102 8.38 2.27 4.88
C LEU A 102 9.54 1.59 4.14
N HIS A 103 10.52 2.38 3.71
CA HIS A 103 11.76 1.87 3.12
C HIS A 103 12.93 2.20 4.06
N GLY A 104 13.43 1.18 4.76
CA GLY A 104 14.39 1.37 5.84
C GLY A 104 13.84 2.30 6.93
N GLU A 105 14.46 3.47 7.07
CA GLU A 105 14.06 4.52 8.02
C GLU A 105 13.12 5.57 7.39
N THR A 106 12.89 5.51 6.08
CA THR A 106 12.19 6.53 5.31
C THR A 106 10.71 6.18 5.16
N ALA A 107 9.85 7.02 5.73
CA ALA A 107 8.41 6.91 5.59
C ALA A 107 7.95 7.45 4.23
N ILE A 108 7.12 6.66 3.55
CA ILE A 108 6.58 7.01 2.23
C ILE A 108 5.13 7.41 2.38
N PHE A 109 4.85 8.67 2.03
CA PHE A 109 3.51 9.21 2.02
C PHE A 109 3.04 9.49 0.60
N ARG A 110 1.72 9.56 0.44
CA ARG A 110 1.07 10.02 -0.78
C ARG A 110 0.16 11.21 -0.49
N LYS A 111 0.32 12.26 -1.29
CA LYS A 111 -0.58 13.40 -1.37
C LYS A 111 -1.43 13.28 -2.62
N ILE A 112 -2.74 13.18 -2.45
CA ILE A 112 -3.68 13.13 -3.57
C ILE A 112 -4.23 14.55 -3.81
N THR A 113 -4.15 15.02 -5.06
CA THR A 113 -4.74 16.30 -5.46
C THR A 113 -6.00 16.10 -6.30
N ASN A 114 -6.93 17.05 -6.20
CA ASN A 114 -8.11 17.11 -7.06
C ASN A 114 -7.85 17.83 -8.39
N GLU A 115 -6.76 18.59 -8.46
CA GLU A 115 -6.33 19.28 -9.67
C GLU A 115 -5.37 18.39 -10.47
N PRO A 116 -5.49 18.35 -11.81
CA PRO A 116 -4.52 17.69 -12.67
C PRO A 116 -3.12 18.28 -12.46
N ILE A 117 -2.23 17.46 -11.90
CA ILE A 117 -0.81 17.77 -11.73
C ILE A 117 0.02 16.66 -12.38
N LEU A 118 1.23 17.01 -12.80
CA LEU A 118 2.25 16.01 -13.06
C LEU A 118 2.64 15.35 -11.72
N PRO A 119 2.74 14.01 -11.66
CA PRO A 119 3.22 13.33 -10.48
C PRO A 119 4.63 13.81 -10.12
N SER A 120 4.85 14.10 -8.84
CA SER A 120 6.13 14.60 -8.34
C SER A 120 6.47 14.00 -7.00
N VAL A 121 7.76 13.86 -6.75
CA VAL A 121 8.30 13.38 -5.47
C VAL A 121 8.99 14.54 -4.78
N MET A 122 8.75 14.70 -3.49
CA MET A 122 9.39 15.71 -2.66
C MET A 122 9.82 15.13 -1.32
N ASN A 123 10.93 15.65 -0.80
CA ASN A 123 11.31 15.44 0.59
C ASN A 123 10.60 16.46 1.45
N MET A 124 9.86 15.98 2.45
CA MET A 124 9.29 16.86 3.48
C MET A 124 10.15 16.94 4.72
N GLY A 125 11.02 15.95 4.95
CA GLY A 125 11.96 15.87 6.06
C GLY A 125 13.17 15.01 5.70
N LYS A 126 14.01 14.70 6.69
CA LYS A 126 15.17 13.81 6.53
C LYS A 126 14.75 12.37 6.23
N LYS A 127 13.58 11.95 6.72
CA LYS A 127 13.08 10.58 6.65
C LYS A 127 11.66 10.50 6.08
N VAL A 128 11.25 11.49 5.30
CA VAL A 128 9.88 11.58 4.76
C VAL A 128 9.92 11.93 3.29
N VAL A 129 9.49 10.98 2.46
CA VAL A 129 9.32 11.14 1.02
C VAL A 129 7.83 11.17 0.72
N VAL A 130 7.39 12.12 -0.10
CA VAL A 130 5.99 12.30 -0.47
C VAL A 130 5.83 12.24 -1.99
N LEU A 131 4.99 11.32 -2.45
CA LEU A 131 4.48 11.31 -3.82
C LEU A 131 3.23 12.19 -3.89
N SER A 132 3.31 13.30 -4.61
CA SER A 132 2.13 14.07 -5.01
C SER A 132 1.63 13.57 -6.35
N CYS A 133 0.36 13.18 -6.42
CA CYS A 133 -0.22 12.72 -7.68
C CYS A 133 -1.69 13.11 -7.82
N TYR A 134 -2.10 13.34 -9.06
CA TYR A 134 -3.49 13.60 -9.40
C TYR A 134 -4.36 12.36 -9.15
N ARG A 135 -5.50 12.56 -8.50
CA ARG A 135 -6.54 11.55 -8.29
C ARG A 135 -7.19 11.06 -9.60
N GLY A 136 -6.96 11.70 -10.74
CA GLY A 136 -7.72 11.39 -11.94
C GLY A 136 -9.18 11.87 -11.88
N THR A 137 -9.85 11.83 -13.02
CA THR A 137 -11.26 12.18 -13.17
C THR A 137 -12.17 11.01 -12.78
N LYS A 138 -12.77 11.01 -11.57
CA LYS A 138 -14.25 10.97 -11.35
C LYS A 138 -14.75 10.51 -9.96
N ARG A 139 -15.88 11.16 -9.61
CA ARG A 139 -17.04 10.86 -8.74
C ARG A 139 -16.81 10.47 -7.27
N ARG A 140 -17.41 11.28 -6.39
CA ARG A 140 -17.51 11.04 -4.94
C ARG A 140 -18.28 9.74 -4.68
N PHE A 141 -17.86 9.05 -3.60
CA PHE A 141 -18.46 7.88 -2.95
C PHE A 141 -20.00 7.92 -2.76
N MET A 142 -20.64 9.07 -2.92
CA MET A 142 -22.06 9.31 -2.63
C MET A 142 -22.96 9.32 -3.87
N GLU A 143 -22.43 9.27 -5.10
CA GLU A 143 -23.26 9.58 -6.28
C GLU A 143 -24.12 8.42 -6.81
N VAL A 144 -23.77 7.15 -6.61
CA VAL A 144 -24.68 6.00 -6.84
C VAL A 144 -24.15 4.79 -6.08
N LEU A 145 -24.84 4.30 -5.05
CA LEU A 145 -24.59 2.98 -4.46
C LEU A 145 -25.88 2.16 -4.59
N ASN A 146 -25.97 1.37 -5.66
CA ASN A 146 -27.03 0.37 -5.81
C ASN A 146 -26.55 -1.06 -5.51
N SER A 147 -25.24 -1.32 -5.40
CA SER A 147 -24.74 -2.67 -5.05
C SER A 147 -23.37 -2.71 -4.37
N VAL A 148 -23.13 -3.77 -3.60
CA VAL A 148 -21.86 -4.09 -2.93
C VAL A 148 -20.70 -4.31 -3.92
N ASN A 149 -21.00 -4.66 -5.18
CA ASN A 149 -19.98 -4.82 -6.22
C ASN A 149 -19.30 -3.49 -6.58
N ASP A 150 -20.01 -2.36 -6.49
CA ASP A 150 -19.46 -1.03 -6.74
C ASP A 150 -18.39 -0.64 -5.71
N MET A 151 -18.52 -1.09 -4.46
CA MET A 151 -17.50 -0.82 -3.43
C MET A 151 -16.12 -1.36 -3.80
N SER A 152 -16.06 -2.48 -4.52
CA SER A 152 -14.79 -3.05 -4.98
C SER A 152 -14.10 -2.21 -6.05
N GLU A 153 -14.84 -1.38 -6.78
CA GLU A 153 -14.31 -0.51 -7.85
C GLU A 153 -13.84 0.85 -7.33
N PHE A 154 -14.51 1.41 -6.31
CA PHE A 154 -14.17 2.74 -5.76
C PHE A 154 -12.93 2.75 -4.87
N TYR A 155 -12.63 1.65 -4.17
CA TYR A 155 -11.44 1.55 -3.33
C TYR A 155 -10.19 1.14 -4.11
N ALA A 156 -10.34 0.75 -5.37
CA ALA A 156 -9.41 -0.19 -5.96
C ALA A 156 -7.99 0.38 -6.24
N PRO A 157 -7.79 1.37 -7.13
CA PRO A 157 -6.44 1.75 -7.48
C PRO A 157 -5.80 2.71 -6.44
N TRP A 158 -6.63 3.49 -5.74
CA TRP A 158 -6.20 4.40 -4.67
C TRP A 158 -5.86 3.63 -3.40
N GLY A 159 -6.51 2.51 -3.16
CA GLY A 159 -6.20 1.64 -2.04
C GLY A 159 -4.89 0.88 -2.16
N SER A 160 -4.24 0.92 -3.34
CA SER A 160 -3.06 0.10 -3.58
C SER A 160 -1.98 0.46 -2.56
N PRO A 161 -1.46 -0.55 -1.84
CA PRO A 161 -0.34 -0.34 -0.95
C PRO A 161 0.88 0.10 -1.76
N ALA A 162 1.83 0.80 -1.13
CA ALA A 162 3.15 0.88 -1.72
C ALA A 162 3.81 -0.48 -1.58
N LEU A 163 4.37 -0.98 -2.67
CA LEU A 163 5.24 -2.14 -2.63
C LEU A 163 6.67 -1.65 -2.44
N VAL A 164 7.31 -2.07 -1.37
CA VAL A 164 8.72 -1.76 -1.09
C VAL A 164 9.54 -2.98 -1.47
N LYS A 165 10.40 -2.86 -2.48
CA LYS A 165 11.23 -3.97 -2.99
C LYS A 165 12.61 -3.45 -3.36
N ARG A 166 13.65 -4.06 -2.76
CA ARG A 166 15.05 -3.62 -2.93
C ARG A 166 15.18 -2.13 -2.62
N SER A 167 15.78 -1.36 -3.51
CA SER A 167 16.03 0.09 -3.36
C SER A 167 14.86 0.95 -3.85
N TYR A 168 13.72 0.36 -4.25
CA TYR A 168 12.60 1.10 -4.82
C TYR A 168 11.28 0.93 -4.07
N VAL A 169 10.44 1.95 -4.23
CA VAL A 169 9.05 1.96 -3.78
C VAL A 169 8.15 2.13 -4.99
N TYR A 170 7.24 1.17 -5.19
CA TYR A 170 6.30 1.13 -6.29
C TYR A 170 4.92 1.51 -5.80
N LEU A 171 4.32 2.51 -6.44
CA LEU A 171 2.95 2.95 -6.20
C LEU A 171 2.17 2.94 -7.50
N THR A 172 0.85 2.89 -7.41
CA THR A 172 -0.02 3.04 -8.58
C THR A 172 -1.20 3.95 -8.27
N ASN A 173 -1.68 4.64 -9.30
CA ASN A 173 -2.98 5.30 -9.32
C ASN A 173 -4.02 4.52 -10.16
N GLY A 174 -3.70 3.27 -10.52
CA GLY A 174 -4.52 2.40 -11.35
C GLY A 174 -4.30 2.50 -12.84
N LYS A 175 -3.75 3.63 -13.32
CA LYS A 175 -3.44 3.88 -14.75
C LYS A 175 -1.95 3.89 -15.04
N SER A 176 -1.17 4.21 -14.02
CA SER A 176 0.28 4.28 -14.09
C SER A 176 0.92 3.65 -12.87
N ILE A 177 2.18 3.26 -13.03
CA ILE A 177 3.08 2.88 -11.95
C ILE A 177 4.07 4.02 -11.76
N PHE A 178 4.25 4.40 -10.50
CA PHE A 178 5.28 5.34 -10.06
C PHE A 178 6.32 4.56 -9.29
N VAL A 179 7.59 4.77 -9.64
CA VAL A 179 8.71 4.11 -8.98
C VAL A 179 9.62 5.18 -8.41
N ILE A 180 9.83 5.11 -7.11
CA ILE A 180 10.54 6.10 -6.33
C ILE A 180 11.79 5.46 -5.77
N ASP A 181 12.93 6.11 -5.95
CA ASP A 181 14.13 5.89 -5.16
C ASP A 181 14.02 6.74 -3.89
N PRO A 182 13.80 6.13 -2.71
CA PRO A 182 13.66 6.87 -1.47
C PRO A 182 14.99 7.41 -0.93
N VAL A 183 16.13 6.94 -1.44
CA VAL A 183 17.46 7.45 -1.06
C VAL A 183 17.76 8.74 -1.80
N THR A 184 17.58 8.74 -3.13
CA THR A 184 17.81 9.94 -3.95
C THR A 184 16.59 10.85 -4.04
N SER A 185 15.43 10.37 -3.58
CA SER A 185 14.14 11.05 -3.65
C SER A 185 13.73 11.41 -5.08
N LYS A 186 14.18 10.59 -6.03
CA LYS A 186 13.88 10.74 -7.46
C LYS A 186 12.81 9.74 -7.87
N MET A 187 11.97 10.17 -8.81
CA MET A 187 11.00 9.32 -9.48
C MET A 187 11.56 8.88 -10.83
N LEU A 188 11.49 7.60 -11.14
CA LEU A 188 11.71 7.12 -12.51
C LEU A 188 10.54 7.56 -13.40
N PRO A 189 10.70 7.56 -14.74
CA PRO A 189 9.58 7.86 -15.64
C PRO A 189 8.33 7.01 -15.30
N PRO A 190 7.12 7.58 -15.26
CA PRO A 190 5.93 6.77 -15.02
C PRO A 190 5.70 5.74 -16.12
N LEU A 191 5.39 4.50 -15.73
CA LEU A 191 4.95 3.46 -16.67
C LEU A 191 3.43 3.51 -16.81
N HIS A 192 2.91 3.53 -18.03
CA HIS A 192 1.47 3.62 -18.29
C HIS A 192 0.89 2.28 -18.73
N PHE A 193 -0.28 1.94 -18.22
CA PHE A 193 -1.04 0.80 -18.75
C PHE A 193 -1.84 1.23 -19.98
N TRP A 194 -1.81 0.39 -21.02
CA TRP A 194 -2.50 0.68 -22.28
C TRP A 194 -4.00 0.37 -22.20
N ASP A 195 -4.35 -0.86 -21.78
CA ASP A 195 -5.70 -1.41 -21.79
C ASP A 195 -6.23 -1.73 -20.38
N VAL A 196 -5.60 -1.17 -19.34
CA VAL A 196 -5.98 -1.33 -17.94
C VAL A 196 -6.32 0.04 -17.35
N TYR A 197 -7.47 0.18 -16.72
CA TYR A 197 -7.90 1.45 -16.11
C TYR A 197 -7.95 1.42 -14.57
N CYS A 198 -7.60 0.27 -13.97
CA CYS A 198 -7.60 0.07 -12.54
C CYS A 198 -6.70 -1.13 -12.19
N PHE A 199 -5.41 -0.87 -11.99
CA PHE A 199 -4.42 -1.86 -11.57
C PHE A 199 -4.09 -1.75 -10.07
N HIS A 200 -3.93 -2.90 -9.43
CA HIS A 200 -3.43 -3.05 -8.06
C HIS A 200 -2.15 -3.87 -8.06
N ILE A 201 -1.12 -3.35 -7.41
CA ILE A 201 0.13 -4.07 -7.27
C ILE A 201 -0.05 -5.13 -6.18
N ALA A 202 0.15 -6.40 -6.54
CA ALA A 202 0.19 -7.51 -5.59
C ALA A 202 1.64 -7.81 -5.18
N GLY A 203 2.58 -7.69 -6.10
CA GLY A 203 3.99 -7.95 -5.85
C GLY A 203 4.86 -7.76 -7.07
N ILE A 204 6.18 -7.88 -6.87
CA ILE A 204 7.17 -7.98 -7.93
C ILE A 204 8.07 -9.16 -7.61
N ASN A 205 8.16 -10.11 -8.53
CA ASN A 205 9.06 -11.25 -8.44
C ASN A 205 9.94 -11.32 -9.69
N ASP A 206 11.26 -11.35 -9.52
CA ASP A 206 12.24 -11.43 -10.62
C ASP A 206 12.02 -10.40 -11.75
N GLY A 207 11.62 -9.19 -11.36
CA GLY A 207 11.30 -8.10 -12.29
C GLY A 207 9.94 -8.21 -12.96
N THR A 208 9.20 -9.29 -12.77
CA THR A 208 7.80 -9.41 -13.18
C THR A 208 6.90 -8.73 -12.15
N LEU A 209 6.21 -7.68 -12.57
CA LEU A 209 5.11 -7.08 -11.85
C LEU A 209 3.91 -8.01 -11.88
N ILE A 210 3.30 -8.25 -10.72
CA ILE A 210 2.11 -9.08 -10.57
C ILE A 210 1.04 -8.23 -9.90
N GLY A 211 -0.18 -8.28 -10.42
CA GLY A 211 -1.27 -7.51 -9.87
C GLY A 211 -2.64 -7.93 -10.36
N ARG A 212 -3.66 -7.26 -9.81
CA ARG A 212 -5.05 -7.40 -10.24
C ARG A 212 -5.43 -6.16 -11.03
N GLY A 213 -5.85 -6.32 -12.28
CA GLY A 213 -6.22 -5.20 -13.15
C GLY A 213 -7.61 -5.35 -13.76
N LYS A 214 -8.32 -4.24 -13.98
CA LYS A 214 -9.58 -4.20 -14.74
C LYS A 214 -9.30 -3.92 -16.22
N CYS A 215 -9.57 -4.90 -17.07
CA CYS A 215 -9.35 -4.79 -18.51
C CYS A 215 -10.42 -3.88 -19.14
N LYS A 216 -10.00 -2.90 -19.95
CA LYS A 216 -10.88 -1.92 -20.61
C LYS A 216 -11.88 -2.55 -21.56
N LYS A 217 -11.46 -3.58 -22.33
CA LYS A 217 -12.30 -4.25 -23.33
C LYS A 217 -13.37 -5.14 -22.68
N SER A 218 -12.99 -5.90 -21.66
CA SER A 218 -13.91 -6.88 -21.04
C SER A 218 -14.68 -6.30 -19.85
N GLY A 219 -14.21 -5.21 -19.24
CA GLY A 219 -14.75 -4.69 -17.98
C GLY A 219 -14.54 -5.62 -16.79
N LYS A 220 -13.80 -6.73 -16.94
CA LYS A 220 -13.57 -7.72 -15.89
C LYS A 220 -12.20 -7.53 -15.24
N TYR A 221 -12.09 -7.97 -14.00
CA TYR A 221 -10.82 -8.05 -13.28
C TYR A 221 -10.09 -9.34 -13.66
N HIS A 222 -8.79 -9.22 -13.89
CA HIS A 222 -7.89 -10.34 -14.19
C HIS A 222 -6.66 -10.28 -13.31
N LEU A 223 -6.04 -11.44 -13.07
CA LEU A 223 -4.64 -11.51 -12.69
C LEU A 223 -3.81 -11.08 -13.90
N MET A 224 -2.93 -10.12 -13.72
CA MET A 224 -2.12 -9.54 -14.78
C MET A 224 -0.65 -9.55 -14.36
N THR A 225 0.21 -9.81 -15.34
CA THR A 225 1.65 -9.82 -15.17
C THR A 225 2.32 -9.02 -16.28
N ALA A 226 3.39 -8.31 -15.96
CA ALA A 226 4.19 -7.59 -16.94
C ALA A 226 5.67 -7.60 -16.52
N GLN A 227 6.58 -7.82 -17.46
CA GLN A 227 8.01 -7.66 -17.20
C GLN A 227 8.33 -6.17 -17.08
N LEU A 228 8.91 -5.76 -15.97
CA LEU A 228 9.38 -4.39 -15.78
C LEU A 228 10.65 -4.15 -16.60
N PRO A 229 10.84 -2.95 -17.17
CA PRO A 229 12.11 -2.58 -17.79
C PRO A 229 13.25 -2.69 -16.78
N HIS A 230 14.45 -2.98 -17.27
CA HIS A 230 15.58 -3.39 -16.44
C HIS A 230 15.95 -2.33 -15.39
N GLU A 231 15.88 -1.05 -15.73
CA GLU A 231 16.13 0.10 -14.87
C GLU A 231 15.17 0.20 -13.68
N TYR A 232 13.96 -0.38 -13.77
CA TYR A 232 13.02 -0.45 -12.64
C TYR A 232 13.28 -1.62 -11.72
N THR A 233 14.33 -2.41 -11.96
CA THR A 233 14.68 -3.60 -11.17
C THR A 233 16.10 -3.55 -10.59
N LYS A 234 16.94 -2.66 -11.13
CA LYS A 234 18.27 -2.32 -10.60
C LYS A 234 18.12 -1.44 -9.38
N GLY A 235 18.04 -2.04 -8.20
CA GLY A 235 18.28 -1.25 -6.99
C GLY A 235 19.70 -0.68 -7.04
N SER A 236 19.90 0.57 -6.63
CA SER A 236 21.21 1.06 -6.20
C SER A 236 21.71 0.09 -5.12
N ILE A 237 22.77 -0.67 -5.43
CA ILE A 237 23.46 -1.53 -4.46
C ILE A 237 24.20 -0.62 -3.49
#